data_AF-A0A285J6G7-F1
#
_entry.id   AF-A0A285J6G7-F1
#
_cell.length_a   1.000
_cell.length_b   1.000
_cell.length_c   1.000
_cell.angle_alpha   90.00
_cell.angle_beta   90.00
_cell.angle_gamma   90.00
#
_symmetry.space_group_name_H-M   'P 1'
#
loop_
_entity.id
_entity.type
_entity.pdbx_description
1 polymer ?
#
loop_
_entity_poly.entity_id
_entity_poly.type
_entity_poly.pdbx_seq_one_letter_code
_entity_poly.pdbx_strand_id
1 'polypeptide(L)'
;MSDDLFALHEASLIESWRQLASVDPVGEVAVDAGAVTMAHSHPALCNALLRTPEGLSRIRKVFAGRHHAVWVREPQAGLDRALESAGYQRDERTVPMVLDLRAWNGTTGRSR
;
A
#
# COMPACT_ATOMS: atom_id res chain seq x y z
N MET A 1 3.17 7.52 -16.01
CA MET A 1 2.13 6.46 -16.12
C MET A 1 0.78 7.18 -16.24
N SER A 2 -0.18 6.75 -17.06
CA SER A 2 -1.49 7.44 -17.09
C SER A 2 -2.19 7.29 -15.73
N ASP A 3 -2.97 8.30 -15.32
CA ASP A 3 -3.69 8.29 -14.02
C ASP A 3 -4.56 7.04 -13.86
N ASP A 4 -5.19 6.58 -14.94
CA ASP A 4 -6.06 5.40 -14.95
C ASP A 4 -5.31 4.10 -14.63
N LEU A 5 -4.08 3.94 -15.13
CA LEU A 5 -3.27 2.75 -14.85
C LEU A 5 -2.83 2.72 -13.39
N PHE A 6 -2.59 3.88 -12.77
CA PHE A 6 -2.26 3.96 -11.36
C PHE A 6 -3.48 3.61 -10.51
N ALA A 7 -4.63 4.18 -10.82
CA ALA A 7 -5.88 3.88 -10.11
C ALA A 7 -6.21 2.39 -10.17
N LEU A 8 -5.98 1.74 -11.31
CA LEU A 8 -6.14 0.29 -11.45
C LEU A 8 -5.15 -0.50 -10.58
N HIS A 9 -3.86 -0.12 -10.61
CA HIS A 9 -2.84 -0.77 -9.80
C HIS A 9 -3.11 -0.62 -8.30
N GLU A 10 -3.48 0.58 -7.87
CA GLU A 10 -3.88 0.88 -6.50
C GLU A 10 -5.08 0.04 -6.07
N ALA A 11 -6.13 -0.05 -6.89
CA ALA A 11 -7.29 -0.89 -6.60
C ALA A 11 -6.89 -2.38 -6.43
N SER A 12 -6.03 -2.89 -7.32
CA SER A 12 -5.51 -4.25 -7.25
C SER A 12 -4.65 -4.49 -6.00
N LEU A 13 -3.83 -3.52 -5.60
CA LEU A 13 -3.02 -3.57 -4.38
C LEU A 13 -3.90 -3.61 -3.12
N ILE A 14 -4.91 -2.73 -3.06
CA ILE A 14 -5.86 -2.68 -1.94
C ILE A 14 -6.59 -4.01 -1.80
N GLU A 15 -7.02 -4.61 -2.91
CA GLU A 15 -7.73 -5.90 -2.87
C GLU A 15 -6.81 -7.03 -2.42
N SER A 16 -5.55 -7.04 -2.88
CA SER A 16 -4.55 -8.00 -2.42
C SER A 16 -4.30 -7.89 -0.91
N TRP A 17 -4.24 -6.67 -0.38
CA TRP A 17 -4.09 -6.42 1.04
C TRP A 17 -5.32 -6.86 1.84
N ARG A 18 -6.53 -6.71 1.31
CA ARG A 18 -7.76 -7.20 1.97
C ARG A 18 -7.76 -8.71 2.07
N GLN A 19 -7.37 -9.41 1.01
CA GLN A 19 -7.25 -10.86 1.03
C GLN A 19 -6.22 -11.32 2.06
N LEU A 20 -5.06 -10.68 2.10
CA LEU A 20 -4.02 -10.98 3.07
C LEU A 20 -4.46 -10.71 4.52
N ALA A 21 -5.12 -9.58 4.76
CA ALA A 21 -5.66 -9.24 6.08
C ALA A 21 -6.80 -10.19 6.50
N SER A 22 -7.60 -10.71 5.57
CA SER A 22 -8.76 -11.55 5.89
C SER A 22 -8.44 -12.87 6.59
N VAL A 23 -7.21 -13.36 6.45
CA VAL A 23 -6.74 -14.60 7.08
C VAL A 23 -5.97 -14.36 8.39
N ASP A 24 -5.84 -13.10 8.80
CA ASP A 24 -5.13 -12.69 10.01
C ASP A 24 -6.11 -12.18 11.08
N PRO A 25 -6.04 -12.68 12.32
CA PRO A 25 -6.95 -12.26 13.40
C PRO A 25 -6.90 -10.76 13.75
N VAL A 26 -5.82 -10.07 13.40
CA VAL A 26 -5.64 -8.63 13.61
C VAL A 26 -5.54 -7.87 12.29
N GLY A 27 -5.89 -8.53 11.19
CA GLY A 27 -5.81 -7.99 9.85
C GLY A 27 -6.89 -6.93 9.62
N GLU A 28 -6.47 -5.74 9.22
CA GLU A 28 -7.39 -4.64 8.93
C GLU A 28 -6.89 -3.82 7.75
N VAL A 29 -7.77 -3.53 6.78
CA VAL A 29 -7.52 -2.56 5.71
C VAL A 29 -8.43 -1.36 5.88
N ALA A 30 -7.83 -0.19 6.05
CA ALA A 30 -8.54 1.08 6.09
C ALA A 30 -8.19 1.93 4.86
N VAL A 31 -9.21 2.42 4.16
CA VAL A 31 -9.08 3.26 2.96
C VAL A 31 -9.59 4.66 3.29
N ASP A 32 -8.76 5.66 3.07
CA ASP A 32 -9.03 7.08 3.33
C ASP A 32 -8.54 7.93 2.14
N ALA A 33 -9.00 9.19 2.04
CA ALA A 33 -8.55 10.12 1.01
C ALA A 33 -7.03 10.39 1.07
N GLY A 34 -6.43 10.47 2.26
CA GLY A 34 -5.02 10.77 2.46
C GLY A 34 -4.09 9.55 2.44
N ALA A 35 -4.59 8.37 2.82
CA ALA A 35 -3.82 7.13 2.88
C ALA A 35 -4.68 5.86 2.81
N VAL A 36 -4.04 4.76 2.44
CA VAL A 36 -4.52 3.40 2.71
C VAL A 36 -3.57 2.73 3.68
N THR A 37 -4.08 2.03 4.69
CA THR A 37 -3.27 1.25 5.63
C THR A 37 -3.75 -0.18 5.70
N MET A 38 -2.81 -1.12 5.75
CA MET A 38 -3.06 -2.52 6.10
C MET A 38 -2.25 -2.90 7.34
N ALA A 39 -2.96 -3.25 8.41
CA ALA A 39 -2.39 -3.83 9.61
C ALA A 39 -2.44 -5.36 9.54
N HIS A 40 -1.41 -6.00 10.10
CA HIS A 40 -1.28 -7.46 10.15
C HIS A 40 -0.46 -7.85 11.39
N SER A 41 -0.62 -9.07 11.90
CA SER A 41 0.17 -9.60 13.02
C SER A 41 1.68 -9.62 12.73
N HIS A 42 2.05 -10.11 11.54
CA HIS A 42 3.42 -10.12 11.03
C HIS A 42 3.89 -8.72 10.55
N PRO A 43 4.95 -8.12 11.15
CA PRO A 43 5.37 -6.74 10.85
C PRO A 43 5.78 -6.49 9.39
N ALA A 44 6.38 -7.47 8.72
CA ALA A 44 6.77 -7.33 7.30
C ALA A 44 5.57 -7.21 6.35
N LEU A 45 4.36 -7.55 6.82
CA LEU A 45 3.13 -7.45 6.06
C LEU A 45 2.37 -6.16 6.37
N CYS A 46 2.78 -5.37 7.37
CA CYS A 46 2.19 -4.05 7.62
C CYS A 46 2.60 -3.08 6.50
N ASN A 47 1.62 -2.54 5.78
CA ASN A 47 1.84 -1.69 4.61
C ASN A 47 0.94 -0.46 4.63
N ALA A 48 1.40 0.64 4.04
CA ALA A 48 0.56 1.78 3.74
C ALA A 48 0.85 2.36 2.37
N LEU A 49 -0.17 2.89 1.72
CA LEU A 49 -0.04 3.72 0.53
C LEU A 49 -0.37 5.16 0.93
N LEU A 50 0.60 6.06 0.82
CA LEU A 50 0.42 7.48 1.10
C LEU A 50 -0.05 8.20 -0.18
N ARG A 51 -1.21 8.86 -0.10
CA ARG A 51 -1.81 9.62 -1.21
C ARG A 51 -1.52 11.11 -1.08
N THR A 52 -1.58 11.66 0.14
CA THR A 52 -1.31 13.07 0.44
C THR A 52 -0.48 13.22 1.72
N PRO A 53 0.26 14.32 1.92
CA PRO A 53 1.04 14.56 3.14
C PRO A 53 0.23 14.44 4.44
N GLU A 54 -1.05 14.82 4.43
CA GLU A 54 -1.93 14.78 5.61
C GLU A 54 -2.17 13.34 6.11
N GLY A 55 -2.12 12.37 5.19
CA GLY A 55 -2.26 10.94 5.47
C GLY A 55 -1.18 10.38 6.40
N LEU A 56 -0.01 11.04 6.53
CA LEU A 56 1.07 10.60 7.43
C LEU A 56 0.60 10.47 8.88
N SER A 57 -0.23 11.40 9.33
CA SER A 57 -0.75 11.42 10.70
C SER A 57 -1.57 10.16 11.01
N ARG A 58 -2.36 9.71 10.01
CA ARG A 58 -3.16 8.49 10.09
C ARG A 58 -2.27 7.25 10.11
N ILE A 59 -1.29 7.16 9.20
CA ILE A 59 -0.32 6.05 9.16
C ILE A 59 0.38 5.89 10.51
N ARG A 60 0.88 6.99 11.08
CA ARG A 60 1.54 6.99 12.40
C ARG A 60 0.60 6.51 13.52
N LYS A 61 -0.66 6.92 13.49
CA LYS A 61 -1.67 6.48 14.46
C LYS A 61 -1.96 4.98 14.36
N VAL A 62 -2.04 4.44 13.13
CA VAL A 62 -2.34 3.02 12.90
C VAL A 62 -1.19 2.13 13.34
N PHE A 63 0.05 2.47 12.97
CA PHE A 63 1.19 1.60 13.26
C PHE A 63 1.83 1.85 14.62
N ALA A 64 1.69 3.03 15.23
CA ALA A 64 2.08 3.33 16.61
C ALA A 64 3.48 2.82 17.03
N GLY A 65 4.45 2.81 16.11
CA GLY A 65 5.82 2.31 16.35
C GLY A 65 6.11 0.88 15.87
N ARG A 66 5.13 0.18 15.28
CA ARG A 66 5.34 -1.08 14.57
C ARG A 66 6.13 -0.84 13.28
N HIS A 67 6.96 -1.82 12.92
CA HIS A 67 7.61 -1.84 11.60
C HIS A 67 6.55 -1.94 10.51
N HIS A 68 6.69 -1.13 9.45
CA HIS A 68 5.79 -1.09 8.31
C HIS A 68 6.49 -0.46 7.11
N ALA A 69 5.98 -0.74 5.90
CA ALA A 69 6.41 -0.08 4.67
C ALA A 69 5.41 1.00 4.26
N VAL A 70 5.90 2.11 3.70
CA VAL A 70 5.07 3.17 3.11
C VAL A 70 5.40 3.31 1.63
N TRP A 71 4.40 3.05 0.80
CA TRP A 71 4.43 3.20 -0.65
C TRP A 71 3.98 4.60 -1.02
N VAL A 72 4.65 5.20 -2.00
CA VAL A 72 4.32 6.53 -2.56
C VAL A 72 4.24 6.43 -4.07
N ARG A 73 3.23 7.10 -4.66
CA ARG A 73 2.95 7.05 -6.09
C ARG A 73 4.10 7.60 -6.95
N GLU A 74 4.47 8.84 -6.69
CA GLU A 74 5.62 9.52 -7.30
C GLU A 74 6.15 10.53 -6.27
N PRO A 75 7.48 10.73 -6.19
CA PRO A 75 8.05 11.76 -5.32
C PRO A 75 7.55 13.13 -5.76
N GLN A 76 6.69 13.74 -4.94
CA GLN A 76 6.27 15.13 -5.10
C GLN A 76 7.14 16.00 -4.20
N ALA A 77 7.58 17.15 -4.70
CA ALA A 77 8.29 18.14 -3.90
C ALA A 77 7.41 18.56 -2.69
N GLY A 78 7.78 18.10 -1.50
CA GLY A 78 7.02 18.27 -0.26
C GLY A 78 6.67 16.96 0.44
N LEU A 79 6.37 15.90 -0.32
CA LEU A 79 6.10 14.56 0.23
C LEU A 79 7.38 13.93 0.79
N ASP A 80 8.49 14.03 0.05
CA ASP A 80 9.79 13.50 0.47
C ASP A 80 10.26 14.17 1.79
N ARG A 81 10.16 15.50 1.87
CA ARG A 81 10.50 16.24 3.11
C ARG A 81 9.61 15.86 4.28
N ALA A 82 8.31 15.62 4.04
CA ALA A 82 7.38 15.19 5.08
C ALA A 82 7.73 13.79 5.60
N LEU A 83 8.12 12.88 4.70
CA LEU A 83 8.56 11.52 5.03
C LEU A 83 9.88 11.52 5.81
N GLU A 84 10.88 12.27 5.34
CA GLU A 84 12.16 12.42 6.04
C GLU A 84 11.97 13.04 7.43
N SER A 85 11.17 14.11 7.54
CA SER A 85 10.86 14.76 8.83
C SER A 85 10.10 13.85 9.79
N ALA A 86 9.39 12.85 9.26
CA ALA A 86 8.72 11.82 10.04
C ALA A 86 9.58 10.59 10.34
N GLY A 87 10.86 10.59 9.91
CA GLY A 87 11.82 9.53 10.18
C GLY A 87 11.78 8.35 9.21
N TYR A 88 11.05 8.46 8.09
CA TYR A 88 11.11 7.44 7.04
C TYR A 88 12.40 7.56 6.26
N GLN A 89 12.98 6.41 5.93
CA GLN A 89 14.12 6.31 5.04
C GLN A 89 13.68 5.65 3.74
N ARG A 90 14.12 6.19 2.62
CA ARG A 90 13.90 5.58 1.31
C ARG A 90 14.68 4.27 1.24
N ASP A 91 13.97 3.17 1.00
CA ASP A 91 14.57 1.87 0.74
C ASP A 91 14.14 1.37 -0.65
N GLU A 92 15.11 1.31 -1.56
CA GLU A 92 14.90 0.84 -2.93
C GLU A 92 15.01 -0.69 -3.06
N ARG A 93 15.35 -1.39 -1.96
CA ARG A 93 15.43 -2.86 -1.92
C ARG A 93 14.04 -3.50 -1.79
N THR A 94 13.07 -2.76 -1.25
CA THR A 94 11.66 -3.13 -1.30
C THR A 94 11.15 -2.89 -2.72
N VAL A 95 11.33 -3.91 -3.56
CA VAL A 95 10.76 -3.92 -4.90
C VAL A 95 9.23 -3.88 -4.77
N PRO A 96 8.51 -2.98 -5.46
CA PRO A 96 7.07 -3.05 -5.52
C PRO A 96 6.63 -4.45 -5.92
N MET A 97 5.58 -4.96 -5.27
CA MET A 97 4.83 -6.09 -5.78
C MET A 97 4.22 -5.67 -7.12
N VAL A 98 4.97 -5.80 -8.20
CA VAL A 98 4.49 -5.58 -9.55
C VAL A 98 3.69 -6.81 -9.93
N LEU A 99 2.37 -6.69 -9.91
CA LEU A 99 1.49 -7.64 -10.59
C LEU A 99 1.75 -7.51 -12.11
N ASP A 100 2.31 -8.55 -12.72
CA ASP A 100 2.39 -8.64 -14.18
C ASP A 100 0.99 -8.92 -14.75
N LEU A 101 0.30 -7.84 -15.14
CA LEU A 101 -1.03 -7.91 -15.74
C LEU A 101 -1.04 -8.52 -17.16
N ARG A 102 0.11 -8.81 -17.77
CA ARG A 102 0.16 -9.50 -19.08
C ARG A 102 -0.32 -10.95 -19.00
N ALA A 103 -0.41 -11.51 -17.79
CA ALA A 103 -1.00 -12.83 -17.55
C ALA A 103 -2.54 -12.79 -17.43
N TRP A 104 -3.17 -11.61 -17.33
CA TRP A 104 -4.63 -11.47 -17.29
C TRP A 104 -5.23 -11.52 -18.71
N ASN A 105 -5.03 -12.65 -19.39
CA ASN A 105 -5.83 -12.99 -20.56
C ASN A 105 -7.11 -13.64 -20.04
N GLY A 106 -8.20 -12.87 -20.00
CA GLY A 106 -9.52 -13.25 -19.48
C GLY A 106 -9.99 -14.63 -19.94
N THR A 107 -9.64 -15.66 -19.17
CA THR A 107 -10.15 -17.01 -19.35
C THR A 107 -11.30 -17.19 -18.38
N THR A 108 -12.49 -16.81 -18.85
CA THR A 108 -13.72 -17.51 -18.48
C THR A 108 -13.54 -18.99 -18.82
N GLY A 109 -13.14 -19.80 -17.84
CA GLY A 109 -12.87 -21.21 -18.02
C GLY A 109 -13.33 -22.00 -16.81
N ARG A 110 -14.54 -22.55 -16.90
CA ARG A 110 -15.07 -23.58 -16.00
C ARG A 110 -13.98 -24.61 -15.69
N SER A 111 -13.75 -24.86 -14.41
CA SER A 111 -13.17 -26.13 -13.96
C SER A 111 -14.27 -26.93 -13.28
N ARG A 112 -14.23 -28.23 -13.60
CA ARG A 112 -15.30 -29.23 -13.58
C ARG A 112 -15.94 -29.47 -12.22
#